data_AF-A0AAV1L6Q9-F1
#
_entry.id   AF-A0AAV1L6Q9-F1
#
_cell.length_a   1.000
_cell.length_b   1.000
_cell.length_c   1.000
_cell.angle_alpha   90.00
_cell.angle_beta   90.00
_cell.angle_gamma   90.00
#
_symmetry.space_group_name_H-M   'P 1'
#
loop_
_entity.id
_entity.type
_entity.pdbx_description
1 polymer ?
#
loop_
_entity_poly.entity_id
_entity_poly.type
_entity_poly.pdbx_seq_one_letter_code
_entity_poly.pdbx_strand_id
1 'polypeptide(L)'
;MATGGNRICSVIACSGDTIDTCGKRFPNFEQNTTGIFEELTIIATVPTPVIDKDLEAPDSTFYPVSLDIKIMPLEPQDYVFKFETNNHMRVTTYTFSLNKQKSDLYSFAVWGRVFGTDGEEASPPVKDGSNPSFTGNLSKFLLIPVIVAIMQ
;
A
#
# COMPACT_ATOMS: atom_id res chain seq x y z
N MET A 1 18.43 -0.67 14.42
CA MET A 1 18.39 -0.59 12.95
C MET A 1 16.95 -0.77 12.53
N ALA A 2 16.46 0.02 11.57
CA ALA A 2 15.09 -0.11 11.05
C ALA A 2 15.02 -1.30 10.09
N THR A 3 14.67 -2.49 10.59
CA THR A 3 14.74 -3.75 9.80
C THR A 3 13.38 -4.33 9.44
N GLY A 4 12.27 -3.76 9.93
CA GLY A 4 10.96 -4.41 9.83
C GLY A 4 9.77 -3.47 9.67
N GLY A 5 8.59 -4.09 9.64
CA GLY A 5 7.32 -3.40 9.85
C GLY A 5 6.67 -2.74 8.65
N ASN A 6 7.17 -2.95 7.43
CA ASN A 6 6.51 -2.44 6.24
C ASN A 6 5.17 -3.16 6.00
N ARG A 7 4.10 -2.39 5.83
CA ARG A 7 2.77 -2.86 5.48
C ARG A 7 2.30 -2.07 4.27
N ILE A 8 1.87 -2.75 3.21
CA ILE A 8 1.46 -2.08 1.98
C ILE A 8 0.24 -2.75 1.38
N CYS A 9 -0.70 -1.93 0.94
CA CYS A 9 -1.77 -2.33 0.02
C CYS A 9 -1.68 -1.40 -1.18
N SER A 10 -1.39 -1.94 -2.36
CA SER A 10 -0.99 -1.12 -3.51
C SER A 10 -1.38 -1.73 -4.85
N VAL A 11 -1.83 -0.86 -5.75
CA VAL A 11 -1.77 -1.07 -7.19
C VAL A 11 -0.45 -0.49 -7.70
N ILE A 12 0.29 -1.27 -8.50
CA ILE A 12 1.60 -0.87 -9.00
C ILE A 12 1.78 -1.37 -10.43
N ALA A 13 2.37 -0.53 -11.27
CA ALA A 13 2.67 -0.87 -12.64
C ALA A 13 3.86 -1.84 -12.73
N CYS A 14 3.81 -2.75 -13.71
CA CYS A 14 4.85 -3.73 -13.99
C CYS A 14 5.37 -3.53 -15.41
N SER A 15 6.67 -3.73 -15.63
CA SER A 15 7.28 -3.64 -16.96
C SER A 15 7.24 -4.94 -17.76
N GLY A 16 6.67 -5.99 -17.19
CA GLY A 16 6.47 -7.29 -17.82
C GLY A 16 5.46 -8.12 -17.02
N ASP A 17 5.36 -9.41 -17.35
CA ASP A 17 4.31 -10.29 -16.83
C ASP A 17 4.65 -10.95 -15.48
N THR A 18 5.88 -10.78 -14.99
CA THR A 18 6.36 -11.42 -13.76
C THR A 18 6.41 -10.43 -12.61
N ILE A 19 6.16 -10.89 -11.38
CA ILE A 19 6.10 -10.01 -10.20
C ILE A 19 7.41 -9.24 -9.95
N ASP A 20 8.55 -9.82 -10.34
CA ASP A 20 9.85 -9.16 -10.20
C ASP A 20 9.99 -7.93 -11.10
N THR A 21 9.13 -7.76 -12.10
CA THR A 21 9.10 -6.58 -12.98
C THR A 21 8.23 -5.44 -12.43
N CYS A 22 7.45 -5.70 -11.38
CA CYS A 22 6.57 -4.72 -10.75
C CYS A 22 7.36 -3.72 -9.90
N GLY A 23 6.98 -2.44 -9.96
CA GLY A 23 7.65 -1.36 -9.23
C GLY A 23 9.06 -1.03 -9.72
N LYS A 24 9.50 -1.63 -10.83
CA LYS A 24 10.72 -1.21 -11.55
C LYS A 24 10.40 -0.01 -12.43
N ARG A 25 11.30 0.97 -12.43
CA ARG A 25 11.18 2.16 -13.29
C ARG A 25 11.14 1.74 -14.76
N PHE A 26 10.16 2.23 -15.50
CA PHE A 26 10.13 2.03 -16.95
C PHE A 26 11.38 2.67 -17.58
N PRO A 27 12.08 1.95 -18.49
CA PRO A 27 13.33 2.43 -19.08
C PRO A 27 13.11 3.68 -19.95
N ASN A 28 11.95 3.77 -20.61
CA ASN A 28 11.52 4.91 -21.40
C ASN A 28 10.18 5.43 -20.89
N PHE A 29 9.93 6.73 -21.03
CA PHE A 29 8.60 7.28 -20.82
C PHE A 29 7.73 6.97 -22.04
N GLU A 30 6.62 6.29 -21.82
CA GLU A 30 5.64 5.96 -22.85
C GLU A 30 4.24 6.26 -22.31
N GLN A 31 3.46 7.06 -23.06
CA GLN A 31 2.08 7.38 -22.69
C GLN A 31 1.19 6.15 -22.85
N ASN A 32 0.17 6.01 -21.99
CA ASN A 32 -0.77 4.87 -21.98
C ASN A 32 -0.13 3.50 -21.71
N THR A 33 1.02 3.44 -21.05
CA THR A 33 1.66 2.17 -20.63
C THR A 33 1.12 1.61 -19.32
N THR A 34 0.33 2.42 -18.61
CA THR A 34 -0.36 2.01 -17.38
C THR A 34 -1.85 1.87 -17.66
N GLY A 35 -2.54 1.10 -16.81
CA GLY A 35 -3.99 1.09 -16.84
C GLY A 35 -4.56 2.45 -16.50
N ILE A 36 -5.59 2.86 -17.26
CA ILE A 36 -6.38 4.04 -16.98
C ILE A 36 -7.51 3.62 -16.05
N PHE A 37 -7.55 4.19 -14.86
CA PHE A 37 -8.59 3.91 -13.88
C PHE A 37 -9.70 4.96 -13.95
N GLU A 38 -10.95 4.50 -14.07
CA GLU A 38 -12.14 5.33 -13.88
C GLU A 38 -12.50 5.50 -12.41
N GLU A 39 -12.34 4.42 -11.65
CA GLU A 39 -12.50 4.40 -10.22
C GLU A 39 -11.43 3.47 -9.63
N LEU A 40 -10.79 3.91 -8.56
CA LEU A 40 -9.90 3.08 -7.77
C LEU A 40 -10.04 3.47 -6.31
N THR A 41 -10.32 2.47 -5.47
CA THR A 41 -10.39 2.64 -4.03
C THR A 41 -9.60 1.52 -3.35
N ILE A 42 -8.67 1.90 -2.48
CA ILE A 42 -7.98 1.00 -1.57
C ILE A 42 -8.59 1.18 -0.17
N ILE A 43 -9.00 0.07 0.44
CA ILE A 43 -9.47 0.01 1.82
C ILE A 43 -8.49 -0.83 2.61
N ALA A 44 -7.81 -0.19 3.56
CA ALA A 44 -6.77 -0.79 4.38
C ALA A 44 -7.20 -0.78 5.84
N THR A 45 -7.55 -1.95 6.39
CA THR A 45 -7.91 -2.11 7.80
C THR A 45 -6.73 -2.65 8.59
N VAL A 46 -6.28 -1.88 9.59
CA VAL A 46 -5.09 -2.18 10.39
C VAL A 46 -5.36 -1.98 11.88
N PRO A 47 -4.57 -2.56 12.79
CA PRO A 47 -4.63 -2.23 14.21
C PRO A 47 -4.46 -0.72 14.43
N THR A 48 -5.24 -0.15 15.36
CA THR A 48 -5.09 1.26 15.74
C THR A 48 -3.72 1.48 16.40
N PRO A 49 -2.92 2.48 15.98
CA PRO A 49 -1.63 2.76 16.58
C PRO A 49 -1.73 2.99 18.09
N VAL A 50 -0.79 2.42 18.83
CA VAL A 50 -0.65 2.62 20.28
C VAL A 50 0.49 3.59 20.53
N ILE A 51 0.34 4.48 21.52
CA ILE A 51 1.42 5.38 21.92
C ILE A 51 2.45 4.59 22.74
N ASP A 52 3.67 4.55 22.25
CA ASP A 52 4.84 4.12 23.00
C ASP A 52 5.12 5.15 24.11
N LYS A 53 5.20 4.70 25.36
CA LYS A 53 5.33 5.59 26.52
C LYS A 53 6.73 6.18 26.68
N ASP A 54 7.74 5.48 26.21
CA ASP A 54 9.13 5.90 26.36
C ASP A 54 9.51 6.90 25.28
N LEU A 55 8.89 6.79 24.10
CA LEU A 55 9.13 7.67 22.94
C LEU A 55 8.07 8.75 22.75
N GLU A 56 6.96 8.69 23.49
CA GLU A 56 5.78 9.58 23.35
C GLU A 56 5.27 9.65 21.90
N ALA A 57 5.36 8.54 21.15
CA ALA A 57 5.07 8.48 19.72
C ALA A 57 4.22 7.26 19.37
N PRO A 58 3.43 7.31 18.27
CA PRO A 58 2.72 6.12 17.77
C PRO A 58 3.68 5.01 17.36
N ASP A 59 3.34 3.77 17.70
CA ASP A 59 4.07 2.55 17.33
C ASP A 59 3.92 2.18 15.84
N SER A 60 3.03 2.87 15.12
CA SER A 60 2.77 2.67 13.71
C SER A 60 2.20 3.91 13.02
N THR A 61 2.40 4.00 11.71
CA THR A 61 1.91 5.11 10.87
C THR A 61 1.56 4.63 9.47
N PHE A 62 0.57 5.26 8.84
CA PHE A 62 0.08 4.91 7.50
C PHE A 62 -0.18 6.17 6.67
N TYR A 63 0.21 6.15 5.40
CA TYR A 63 0.15 7.28 4.47
C TYR A 63 -0.38 6.85 3.10
N PRO A 64 -1.11 7.72 2.39
CA PRO A 64 -1.40 7.53 0.99
C PRO A 64 -0.15 7.79 0.18
N VAL A 65 0.14 6.91 -0.77
CA VAL A 65 1.24 7.05 -1.73
C VAL A 65 0.66 6.91 -3.12
N SER A 66 0.83 7.94 -3.94
CA SER A 66 0.38 7.92 -5.34
C SER A 66 1.45 8.51 -6.24
N LEU A 67 1.58 7.94 -7.43
CA LEU A 67 2.51 8.37 -8.47
C LEU A 67 1.83 8.27 -9.83
N ASP A 68 1.90 9.34 -10.61
CA ASP A 68 1.58 9.31 -12.04
C ASP A 68 2.73 8.70 -12.86
N ILE A 69 2.52 8.54 -14.17
CA ILE A 69 3.54 8.03 -15.10
C ILE A 69 4.77 8.93 -15.27
N LYS A 70 4.72 10.17 -14.78
CA LYS A 70 5.86 11.10 -14.73
C LYS A 70 6.60 11.02 -13.38
N ILE A 71 6.22 10.08 -12.51
CA ILE A 71 6.76 9.92 -11.15
C ILE A 71 6.51 11.17 -10.30
N MET A 72 5.36 11.81 -10.53
CA MET A 72 4.87 12.94 -9.74
C MET A 72 3.73 12.48 -8.83
N PRO A 73 3.66 13.00 -7.60
CA PRO A 73 2.50 12.77 -6.74
C PRO A 73 1.21 13.27 -7.41
N LEU A 74 0.09 12.59 -7.17
CA LEU A 74 -1.21 13.13 -7.56
C LEU A 74 -1.49 14.42 -6.80
N GLU A 75 -2.23 15.33 -7.43
CA GLU A 75 -2.65 16.55 -6.76
C GLU A 75 -3.70 16.25 -5.68
N PRO A 76 -3.73 16.98 -4.55
CA PRO A 76 -4.68 16.72 -3.47
C PRO A 76 -6.16 16.73 -3.87
N GLN A 77 -6.52 17.44 -4.94
CA GLN A 77 -7.87 17.44 -5.52
C GLN A 77 -8.23 16.15 -6.27
N ASP A 78 -7.24 15.39 -6.74
CA ASP A 78 -7.46 14.20 -7.58
C ASP A 78 -7.75 12.94 -6.77
N TYR A 79 -7.66 13.02 -5.43
CA TYR A 79 -7.94 11.89 -4.55
C TYR A 79 -8.61 12.31 -3.24
N VAL A 80 -9.15 11.32 -2.52
CA VAL A 80 -9.62 11.43 -1.15
C VAL A 80 -8.91 10.39 -0.31
N PHE A 81 -8.32 10.83 0.81
CA PHE A 81 -7.78 9.95 1.82
C PHE A 81 -8.47 10.22 3.15
N LYS A 82 -9.10 9.19 3.72
CA LYS A 82 -9.84 9.26 4.98
C LYS A 82 -9.42 8.10 5.89
N PHE A 83 -9.52 8.31 7.18
CA PHE A 83 -9.36 7.25 8.15
C PHE A 83 -10.45 7.32 9.21
N GLU A 84 -10.89 6.15 9.65
CA GLU A 84 -11.92 5.98 10.66
C GLU A 84 -11.43 4.98 11.70
N THR A 85 -11.43 5.40 12.97
CA THR A 85 -11.00 4.56 14.09
C THR A 85 -12.20 3.94 14.77
N ASN A 86 -12.23 2.61 14.84
CA ASN A 86 -13.18 1.87 15.64
C ASN A 86 -12.53 1.50 16.99
N ASN A 87 -12.84 2.28 18.03
CA ASN A 87 -12.29 2.07 19.37
C ASN A 87 -12.72 0.75 20.03
N HIS A 88 -13.89 0.20 19.67
CA HIS A 88 -14.37 -1.06 20.22
C HIS A 88 -13.58 -2.25 19.67
N MET A 89 -13.27 -2.22 18.36
CA MET A 89 -12.52 -3.28 17.68
C MET A 89 -11.00 -3.03 17.67
N ARG A 90 -10.54 -1.85 18.13
CA ARG A 90 -9.14 -1.39 18.09
C ARG A 90 -8.51 -1.48 16.69
N VAL A 91 -9.29 -1.11 15.68
CA VAL A 91 -8.84 -1.03 14.30
C VAL A 91 -9.04 0.37 13.74
N THR A 92 -8.17 0.75 12.83
CA THR A 92 -8.30 1.95 12.01
C THR A 92 -8.41 1.52 10.55
N THR A 93 -9.44 2.01 9.88
CA THR A 93 -9.69 1.76 8.46
C THR A 93 -9.26 2.99 7.68
N TYR A 94 -8.33 2.83 6.75
CA TYR A 94 -7.90 3.85 5.82
C TYR A 94 -8.57 3.61 4.46
N THR A 95 -9.22 4.64 3.93
CA THR A 95 -9.86 4.62 2.61
C THR A 95 -9.15 5.63 1.73
N PHE A 96 -8.54 5.15 0.65
CA PHE A 96 -7.85 5.95 -0.35
C PHE A 96 -8.52 5.77 -1.71
N SER A 97 -9.15 6.83 -2.23
CA SER A 97 -9.95 6.79 -3.45
C SER A 97 -9.52 7.85 -4.46
N LEU A 98 -9.58 7.53 -5.75
CA LEU A 98 -9.48 8.54 -6.81
C LEU A 98 -10.79 9.32 -6.93
N ASN A 99 -10.69 10.63 -7.14
CA ASN A 99 -11.84 11.48 -7.49
C ASN A 99 -12.02 11.62 -9.00
N LYS A 100 -10.94 11.43 -9.76
CA LYS A 100 -10.89 11.72 -11.19
C LYS A 100 -11.06 10.45 -12.02
N GLN A 101 -11.97 10.52 -12.99
CA GLN A 101 -12.35 9.41 -13.87
C GLN A 101 -11.27 8.91 -14.84
N LYS A 102 -10.09 9.52 -14.93
CA LYS A 102 -9.00 9.04 -15.80
C LYS A 102 -7.66 9.48 -15.22
N SER A 103 -6.97 8.56 -14.55
CA SER A 103 -5.61 8.76 -14.05
C SER A 103 -4.69 7.66 -14.55
N ASP A 104 -3.62 8.05 -15.24
CA ASP A 104 -2.51 7.17 -15.59
C ASP A 104 -1.63 7.01 -14.35
N LEU A 105 -1.72 5.85 -13.70
CA LEU A 105 -1.08 5.62 -12.41
C LEU A 105 0.10 4.66 -12.55
N TYR A 106 1.25 5.13 -12.08
CA TYR A 106 2.41 4.29 -11.88
C TYR A 106 2.30 3.51 -10.55
N SER A 107 1.80 4.16 -9.50
CA SER A 107 1.50 3.51 -8.23
C SER A 107 0.36 4.22 -7.50
N PHE A 108 -0.44 3.45 -6.78
CA PHE A 108 -1.48 3.93 -5.89
C PHE A 108 -1.59 2.99 -4.70
N ALA A 109 -1.28 3.48 -3.49
CA ALA A 109 -1.05 2.64 -2.34
C ALA A 109 -1.42 3.32 -1.02
N VAL A 110 -1.77 2.49 -0.04
CA VAL A 110 -1.64 2.84 1.38
C VAL A 110 -0.39 2.12 1.89
N TRP A 111 0.64 2.90 2.22
CA TRP A 111 1.87 2.41 2.81
C TRP A 111 1.91 2.74 4.29
N GLY A 112 2.31 1.78 5.11
CA GLY A 112 2.51 2.00 6.52
C GLY A 112 3.72 1.29 7.07
N ARG A 113 4.08 1.73 8.27
CA ARG A 113 5.22 1.23 9.02
C ARG A 113 4.81 0.95 10.45
N VAL A 114 5.20 -0.23 10.94
CA VAL A 114 5.03 -0.66 12.33
C VAL A 114 6.40 -0.70 13.00
N PHE A 115 6.72 0.33 13.78
CA PHE A 115 8.03 0.51 14.41
C PHE A 115 8.33 -0.56 15.45
N GLY A 116 7.31 -1.08 16.14
CA GLY A 116 7.46 -2.13 17.15
C GLY A 116 7.98 -3.48 16.62
N THR A 117 8.09 -3.65 15.31
CA THR A 117 8.65 -4.87 14.67
C THR A 117 10.07 -4.68 14.14
N ASP A 118 10.70 -3.54 14.41
CA ASP A 118 12.12 -3.34 14.12
C ASP A 118 12.96 -4.32 14.96
N GLY A 119 13.95 -4.95 14.33
CA GLY A 119 14.79 -6.00 14.93
C GLY A 119 14.26 -7.43 14.75
N GLU A 120 13.02 -7.61 14.27
CA GLU A 120 12.50 -8.94 13.91
C GLU A 120 13.13 -9.46 12.60
N GLU A 121 13.06 -10.78 12.39
CA GLU A 121 13.51 -11.43 11.15
C GLU A 121 12.65 -11.00 9.95
N ALA A 122 13.30 -10.75 8.82
CA ALA A 122 12.62 -10.34 7.60
C ALA A 122 11.62 -11.41 7.14
N SER A 123 10.41 -10.98 6.77
CA SER A 123 9.44 -11.88 6.16
C SER A 123 9.98 -12.43 4.83
N PRO A 124 9.76 -13.71 4.52
CA PRO A 124 10.21 -14.30 3.27
C PRO A 124 9.51 -13.62 2.07
N PRO A 125 10.14 -13.62 0.87
CA PRO A 125 9.51 -13.11 -0.34
C PRO A 125 8.19 -13.84 -0.65
N VAL A 126 7.22 -13.10 -1.21
CA VAL A 126 5.98 -13.68 -1.73
C VAL A 126 6.34 -14.59 -2.91
N LYS A 127 5.87 -15.84 -2.90
CA LYS A 127 6.10 -16.80 -3.99
C LYS A 127 5.08 -16.58 -5.11
N ASP A 128 5.53 -16.63 -6.36
CA ASP A 128 4.66 -16.54 -7.55
C ASP A 128 3.54 -17.58 -7.51
N GLY A 129 2.32 -17.16 -7.83
CA GLY A 129 1.12 -18.01 -7.88
C GLY A 129 0.41 -18.23 -6.54
N SER A 130 0.92 -17.70 -5.43
CA SER A 130 0.14 -17.62 -4.19
C SER A 130 -0.75 -16.37 -4.22
N ASN A 131 -2.07 -16.56 -4.20
CA ASN A 131 -2.93 -15.52 -3.60
C ASN A 131 -2.45 -15.39 -2.16
N PRO A 132 -1.92 -14.23 -1.71
CA PRO A 132 -1.44 -14.08 -0.35
C PRO A 132 -2.65 -14.03 0.60
N SER A 133 -3.29 -15.18 0.82
CA SER A 133 -4.11 -15.43 1.99
C SER A 133 -3.14 -15.82 3.09
N PHE A 134 -2.60 -14.81 3.77
CA PHE A 134 -1.91 -15.05 5.03
C PHE A 134 -2.96 -15.63 5.99
N THR A 135 -2.77 -16.87 6.43
CA THR A 135 -3.56 -17.55 7.48
C THR A 135 -2.62 -17.91 8.63
N GLY A 136 -2.38 -16.95 9.52
CA GLY A 136 -1.41 -17.09 10.61
C GLY A 136 -1.89 -16.43 11.90
N ASN A 137 -2.76 -17.13 12.64
CA ASN A 137 -3.23 -16.80 14.00
C ASN A 137 -3.75 -15.35 14.21
N LEU A 138 -5.06 -15.21 14.46
CA LEU A 138 -5.86 -13.98 14.53
C LEU A 138 -5.39 -12.87 15.50
N SER A 139 -4.27 -13.05 16.19
CA SER A 139 -3.57 -12.01 16.96
C SER A 139 -2.63 -11.15 16.10
N LYS A 140 -2.32 -11.54 14.85
CA LYS A 140 -1.33 -10.87 13.98
C LYS A 140 -1.85 -10.68 12.55
N PHE A 141 -2.81 -9.78 12.33
CA PHE A 141 -3.35 -9.44 10.99
C PHE A 141 -3.78 -7.95 10.95
N LEU A 142 -3.73 -7.22 9.84
CA LEU A 142 -4.07 -7.54 8.44
C LEU A 142 -3.44 -6.48 7.51
N LEU A 143 -3.05 -6.84 6.29
CA LEU A 143 -3.17 -6.04 5.05
C LEU A 143 -2.88 -6.98 3.87
N ILE A 144 -3.85 -7.12 2.96
CA ILE A 144 -3.69 -7.88 1.72
C ILE A 144 -3.06 -6.93 0.69
N PRO A 145 -1.84 -7.20 0.17
CA PRO A 145 -1.38 -6.51 -1.02
C PRO A 145 -2.21 -7.03 -2.20
N VAL A 146 -3.26 -6.29 -2.58
CA VAL A 146 -3.95 -6.52 -3.85
C VAL A 146 -3.07 -5.92 -4.94
N ILE A 147 -2.12 -6.71 -5.45
CA ILE A 147 -1.37 -6.36 -6.66
C ILE A 147 -2.30 -6.63 -7.84
N VAL A 148 -2.97 -5.59 -8.33
CA VAL A 148 -3.60 -5.66 -9.66
C VAL A 148 -2.47 -5.42 -10.67
N ALA A 149 -1.93 -6.50 -11.22
CA ALA A 149 -1.06 -6.44 -12.40
C ALA A 149 -1.93 -6.05 -13.59
N ILE A 150 -1.69 -4.87 -14.16
CA ILE A 150 -2.35 -4.44 -15.38
C ILE A 150 -1.46 -4.90 -16.53
N MET A 151 -1.95 -5.90 -17.28
CA MET A 151 -1.28 -6.47 -18.44
C MET A 151 -1.65 -5.67 -19.71
N GLN A 152 -0.72 -5.56 -20.66
CA GLN A 152 -1.00 -5.26 -22.07
C GLN A 152 -0.89 -6.55 -22.89
#